data_AF-A0ABD5V565-F1
#
_entry.id   AF-A0ABD5V565-F1
#
_cell.length_a   1.000
_cell.length_b   1.000
_cell.length_c   1.000
_cell.angle_alpha   90.00
_cell.angle_beta   90.00
_cell.angle_gamma   90.00
#
_symmetry.space_group_name_H-M   'P 1'
#
loop_
_entity.id
_entity.type
_entity.pdbx_description
1 polymer ?
#
loop_
_entity_poly.entity_id
_entity_poly.type
_entity_poly.pdbx_seq_one_letter_code
_entity_poly.pdbx_strand_id
1 'polypeptide(L)'
;MVRRRVGTSLYAGFLFTVLGLVAWASGQPFVFPSLGPSAFILAFDRRGERTRTYRIVGSHLIGGVVGLASYSILAAGISITTTTGAFSPDGLRLAASGILSIVVTSWAMIATDTNHAPACATTLIVSLGLLSTPLQVAIIVVSVVVLIEVHSVVLYVFEQLVGDTHPVFRNKS
;
A
#
# COMPACT_ATOMS: atom_id res chain seq x y z
N MET A 1 4.77 -13.83 -25.09
CA MET A 1 5.18 -13.06 -23.88
C MET A 1 4.48 -11.70 -23.76
N VAL A 2 4.34 -10.91 -24.84
CA VAL A 2 3.65 -9.59 -24.83
C VAL A 2 2.23 -9.65 -24.27
N ARG A 3 1.42 -10.65 -24.67
CA ARG A 3 0.04 -10.83 -24.21
C ARG A 3 -0.11 -10.98 -22.69
N ARG A 4 0.84 -11.67 -22.03
CA ARG A 4 0.88 -11.79 -20.56
C ARG A 4 1.24 -10.46 -19.89
N ARG A 5 2.19 -9.71 -20.45
CA ARG A 5 2.61 -8.39 -19.92
C ARG A 5 1.47 -7.37 -19.99
N VAL A 6 0.78 -7.30 -21.13
CA VAL A 6 -0.40 -6.43 -21.30
C VAL A 6 -1.51 -6.81 -20.31
N GLY A 7 -1.78 -8.10 -20.14
CA GLY A 7 -2.78 -8.58 -19.17
C GLY A 7 -2.45 -8.21 -17.72
N THR A 8 -1.18 -8.27 -17.31
CA THR A 8 -0.73 -7.85 -15.98
C THR A 8 -0.88 -6.34 -15.77
N SER A 9 -0.49 -5.51 -16.75
CA SER A 9 -0.63 -4.05 -16.65
C SER A 9 -2.10 -3.61 -16.61
N LEU A 10 -2.96 -4.19 -17.45
CA LEU A 10 -4.40 -3.91 -17.45
C LEU A 10 -5.06 -4.32 -16.13
N TYR A 11 -4.61 -5.44 -15.55
CA TYR A 11 -5.13 -5.90 -14.27
C TYR A 11 -4.75 -4.99 -13.11
N ALA A 12 -3.50 -4.53 -13.05
CA ALA A 12 -3.09 -3.54 -12.05
C ALA A 12 -3.92 -2.25 -12.18
N GLY A 13 -4.19 -1.79 -13.41
CA GLY A 13 -5.08 -0.65 -13.67
C GLY A 13 -6.54 -0.88 -13.26
N PHE A 14 -7.07 -2.08 -13.50
CA PHE A 14 -8.41 -2.47 -13.07
C PHE A 14 -8.56 -2.41 -11.54
N LEU A 15 -7.60 -2.99 -10.80
CA LEU A 15 -7.60 -2.91 -9.33
C LEU A 15 -7.62 -1.45 -8.83
N PHE A 16 -6.85 -0.59 -9.49
CA PHE A 16 -6.82 0.85 -9.19
C PHE A 16 -8.10 1.60 -9.55
N THR A 17 -8.87 1.13 -10.54
CA THR A 17 -10.12 1.78 -10.94
C THR A 17 -11.13 1.75 -9.80
N VAL A 18 -11.21 0.63 -9.06
CA VAL A 18 -12.11 0.52 -7.90
C VAL A 18 -11.75 1.55 -6.82
N LEU A 19 -10.47 1.65 -6.47
CA LEU A 19 -9.98 2.64 -5.51
C LEU A 19 -10.20 4.09 -5.99
N GLY A 20 -10.00 4.34 -7.28
CA GLY A 20 -10.24 5.64 -7.91
C GLY A 20 -11.72 6.05 -7.84
N LEU A 21 -12.64 5.11 -8.07
CA LEU A 21 -14.08 5.36 -7.93
C LEU A 21 -14.46 5.66 -6.47
N VAL A 22 -13.91 4.93 -5.51
CA VAL A 22 -14.14 5.20 -4.08
C VAL A 22 -13.58 6.58 -3.69
N ALA A 23 -12.37 6.92 -4.13
CA ALA A 23 -11.78 8.24 -3.90
C ALA A 23 -12.67 9.35 -4.49
N TRP A 24 -13.11 9.18 -5.74
CA TRP A 24 -13.97 10.14 -6.43
C TRP A 24 -15.34 10.32 -5.75
N ALA A 25 -15.97 9.22 -5.33
CA ALA A 25 -17.29 9.27 -4.70
C ALA A 25 -17.26 9.80 -3.26
N SER A 26 -16.19 9.53 -2.50
CA SER A 26 -16.09 9.90 -1.07
C SER A 26 -15.33 11.20 -0.80
N GLY A 27 -14.53 11.68 -1.76
CA GLY A 27 -13.58 12.77 -1.55
C GLY A 27 -12.39 12.42 -0.64
N GLN A 28 -12.25 11.15 -0.25
CA GLN A 28 -11.18 10.68 0.64
C GLN A 28 -9.97 10.15 -0.15
N PRO A 29 -8.76 10.17 0.45
CA PRO A 29 -7.51 9.80 -0.24
C PRO A 29 -7.33 8.28 -0.36
N PHE A 30 -8.22 7.60 -1.09
CA PHE A 30 -8.10 6.17 -1.38
C PHE A 30 -7.06 5.83 -2.47
N VAL A 31 -6.48 6.86 -3.09
CA VAL A 31 -5.44 6.75 -4.11
C VAL A 31 -4.19 7.47 -3.61
N PHE A 32 -3.13 6.72 -3.34
CA PHE A 32 -1.84 7.26 -2.88
C PHE A 32 -0.65 6.45 -3.41
N PRO A 33 0.56 7.04 -3.49
CA PRO A 33 1.68 6.47 -4.25
C PRO A 33 2.07 5.03 -3.90
N SER A 34 2.00 4.63 -2.63
CA SER A 34 2.41 3.28 -2.22
C SER A 34 1.47 2.16 -2.69
N LEU A 35 0.24 2.46 -3.08
CA LEU A 35 -0.68 1.46 -3.62
C LEU A 35 -0.27 0.98 -5.01
N GLY A 36 0.36 1.83 -5.83
CA GLY A 36 0.74 1.50 -7.21
C GLY A 36 1.64 0.27 -7.28
N PRO A 37 2.81 0.29 -6.63
CA PRO A 37 3.68 -0.88 -6.52
C PRO A 37 3.01 -2.09 -5.84
N SER A 38 2.11 -1.87 -4.88
CA SER A 38 1.37 -2.96 -4.22
C SER A 38 0.43 -3.68 -5.19
N ALA A 39 -0.36 -2.92 -5.96
CA ALA A 39 -1.23 -3.45 -7.00
C ALA A 39 -0.41 -4.13 -8.12
N PHE A 40 0.74 -3.55 -8.47
CA PHE A 40 1.67 -4.15 -9.42
C PHE A 40 2.17 -5.52 -8.94
N ILE A 41 2.62 -5.63 -7.69
CA ILE A 41 3.06 -6.91 -7.10
C ILE A 41 1.94 -7.94 -7.10
N LEU A 42 0.72 -7.57 -6.68
CA LEU A 42 -0.45 -8.45 -6.73
C LEU A 42 -0.79 -8.90 -8.15
N ALA A 43 -0.61 -8.03 -9.14
CA ALA A 43 -0.84 -8.35 -10.54
C ALA A 43 0.17 -9.36 -11.10
N PHE A 44 1.40 -9.36 -10.59
CA PHE A 44 2.43 -10.34 -10.96
C PHE A 44 2.29 -11.66 -10.19
N ASP A 45 1.91 -11.61 -8.93
CA ASP A 45 1.73 -12.79 -8.08
C ASP A 45 0.26 -13.21 -7.92
N ARG A 46 -0.36 -13.62 -9.03
CA ARG A 46 -1.78 -14.03 -9.07
C ARG A 46 -2.10 -15.36 -8.38
N ARG A 47 -1.14 -15.99 -7.69
CA ARG A 47 -1.30 -17.27 -6.98
C ARG A 47 -1.07 -17.14 -5.47
N GLY A 48 -1.14 -15.92 -4.95
CA GLY A 48 -0.75 -15.61 -3.57
C GLY A 48 -1.58 -16.36 -2.53
N GLU A 49 -0.88 -16.99 -1.59
CA GLU A 49 -1.49 -17.54 -0.36
C GLU A 49 -2.08 -16.42 0.50
N ARG A 50 -3.22 -16.66 1.14
CA ARG A 50 -3.92 -15.69 1.99
C ARG A 50 -3.02 -15.09 3.08
N THR A 51 -2.06 -15.88 3.57
CA THR A 51 -1.02 -15.47 4.54
C THR A 51 -0.13 -14.34 4.01
N ARG A 52 0.15 -14.32 2.70
CA ARG A 52 0.97 -13.28 2.05
C ARG A 52 0.23 -11.94 1.98
N THR A 53 -1.08 -11.96 1.79
CA THR A 53 -1.90 -10.75 1.70
C THR A 53 -2.08 -10.06 3.05
N TYR A 54 -2.20 -10.81 4.16
CA TYR A 54 -2.19 -10.22 5.50
C TYR A 54 -0.87 -9.49 5.83
N ARG A 55 0.26 -9.97 5.31
CA ARG A 55 1.56 -9.28 5.46
C ARG A 55 1.56 -7.90 4.78
N ILE A 56 0.89 -7.76 3.64
CA ILE A 56 0.72 -6.47 2.96
C ILE A 56 -0.06 -5.50 3.86
N VAL A 57 -1.21 -5.92 4.40
CA VAL A 57 -1.98 -5.08 5.33
C VAL A 57 -1.16 -4.69 6.56
N GLY A 58 -0.51 -5.68 7.20
CA GLY A 58 0.31 -5.48 8.39
C GLY A 58 1.46 -4.50 8.15
N SER A 59 2.16 -4.61 7.01
CA SER A 59 3.24 -3.71 6.64
C SER A 59 2.78 -2.25 6.50
N HIS A 60 1.64 -2.01 5.85
CA HIS A 60 1.09 -0.67 5.66
C HIS A 60 0.54 -0.10 6.96
N LEU A 61 -0.03 -0.95 7.83
CA LEU A 61 -0.41 -0.55 9.18
C LEU A 61 0.80 -0.11 10.00
N ILE A 62 1.89 -0.90 10.00
CA ILE A 62 3.16 -0.54 10.64
C ILE A 62 3.66 0.79 10.09
N GLY A 63 3.78 0.93 8.77
CA GLY A 63 4.27 2.16 8.15
C GLY A 63 3.41 3.38 8.47
N GLY A 64 2.08 3.22 8.47
CA GLY A 64 1.16 4.29 8.84
C GLY A 64 1.30 4.72 10.30
N VAL A 65 1.34 3.77 11.24
CA VAL A 65 1.48 4.04 12.68
C VAL A 65 2.84 4.65 13.01
N VAL A 66 3.92 4.07 12.51
CA VAL A 66 5.29 4.57 12.74
C VAL A 66 5.48 5.95 12.10
N GLY A 67 4.95 6.13 10.88
CA GLY A 67 4.98 7.42 10.20
C GLY A 67 4.21 8.50 10.98
N LEU A 68 3.02 8.17 11.49
CA LEU A 68 2.19 9.09 12.27
C LEU A 68 2.86 9.47 13.60
N ALA A 69 3.44 8.49 14.29
CA ALA A 69 4.16 8.73 15.54
C ALA A 69 5.36 9.65 15.31
N SER A 70 6.17 9.36 14.29
CA SER A 70 7.36 10.18 13.94
C SER A 70 6.95 11.60 13.55
N TYR A 71 5.91 11.74 12.73
CA TYR A 71 5.35 13.04 12.36
C TYR A 71 4.90 13.84 13.58
N SER A 72 4.11 13.22 14.45
CA SER A 72 3.51 13.88 15.62
C SER A 72 4.58 14.37 16.60
N ILE A 73 5.69 13.63 16.74
CA ILE A 73 6.78 13.99 17.64
C ILE A 73 7.67 15.08 17.04
N LEU A 74 7.99 14.99 15.75
CA LEU A 74 9.08 15.78 15.15
C LEU A 74 8.59 16.91 14.25
N ALA A 75 7.55 16.67 13.45
CA ALA A 75 7.18 17.52 12.31
C ALA A 75 5.71 17.97 12.29
N ALA A 76 4.99 17.86 13.42
CA ALA A 76 3.59 18.26 13.52
C ALA A 76 3.38 19.71 13.04
N GLY A 77 2.42 19.89 12.13
CA GLY A 77 2.09 21.18 11.52
C GLY A 77 2.92 21.55 10.30
N ILE A 78 3.95 20.77 9.95
CA ILE A 78 4.78 20.98 8.76
C ILE A 78 4.36 19.96 7.70
N SER A 79 4.39 20.32 6.42
CA SER A 79 4.14 19.37 5.33
C SER A 79 5.21 19.54 4.25
N ILE A 80 5.60 18.44 3.60
CA ILE A 80 6.55 18.48 2.48
C ILE A 80 6.08 19.34 1.31
N THR A 81 4.79 19.65 1.21
CA THR A 81 4.26 20.56 0.19
C THR A 81 4.45 22.04 0.55
N THR A 82 4.82 22.35 1.79
CA THR A 82 5.17 23.72 2.20
C THR A 82 6.62 24.01 1.81
N THR A 83 6.86 25.17 1.20
CA THR A 83 8.22 25.57 0.83
C THR A 83 9.02 25.92 2.08
N THR A 84 9.97 25.06 2.44
CA THR A 84 10.95 25.32 3.50
C THR A 84 12.24 25.87 2.91
N GLY A 85 12.83 26.89 3.54
CA GLY A 85 14.15 27.40 3.16
C GLY A 85 15.26 26.36 3.37
N ALA A 86 16.35 26.48 2.61
CA ALA A 86 17.55 25.66 2.82
C ALA A 86 18.08 25.85 4.26
N PHE A 87 18.50 24.74 4.89
CA PHE A 87 18.96 24.71 6.29
C PHE A 87 17.95 25.26 7.33
N SER A 88 16.67 25.35 6.99
CA SER A 88 15.65 25.80 7.93
C SER A 88 15.39 24.76 9.04
N PRO A 89 14.99 25.21 10.25
CA PRO A 89 14.57 24.32 11.32
C PRO A 89 13.42 23.39 10.91
N ASP A 90 12.44 23.89 10.16
CA ASP A 90 11.28 23.09 9.71
C ASP A 90 11.70 22.02 8.70
N GLY A 91 12.61 22.34 7.77
CA GLY A 91 13.20 21.37 6.86
C GLY A 91 13.96 20.27 7.60
N LEU A 92 14.73 20.63 8.65
CA LEU A 92 15.44 19.66 9.49
C LEU A 92 14.48 18.74 10.26
N ARG A 93 13.41 19.30 10.84
CA ARG A 93 12.37 18.54 11.56
C ARG A 93 11.68 17.53 10.64
N LEU A 94 11.34 17.95 9.42
CA LEU A 94 10.71 17.09 8.42
C LEU A 94 11.66 15.96 7.98
N ALA A 95 12.93 16.28 7.73
CA ALA A 95 13.95 15.30 7.38
C ALA A 95 14.18 14.28 8.52
N ALA A 96 14.26 14.75 9.76
CA ALA A 96 14.39 13.89 10.94
C ALA A 96 13.20 12.94 11.10
N SER A 97 11.97 13.44 10.91
CA SER A 97 10.75 12.62 10.89
C SER A 97 10.81 11.52 9.83
N GLY A 98 11.18 11.87 8.59
CA GLY A 98 11.33 10.93 7.48
C GLY A 98 12.36 9.84 7.78
N ILE A 99 13.57 10.22 8.20
CA ILE A 99 14.67 9.28 8.47
C ILE A 99 14.32 8.33 9.62
N LEU A 100 13.86 8.87 10.76
CA LEU A 100 13.50 8.06 11.92
C LEU A 100 12.40 7.05 11.57
N SER A 101 11.35 7.52 10.90
CA SER A 101 10.21 6.68 10.55
C SER A 101 10.61 5.51 9.63
N ILE A 102 11.51 5.73 8.67
CA ILE A 102 12.00 4.67 7.77
C ILE A 102 12.82 3.63 8.51
N VAL A 103 13.73 4.05 9.39
CA VAL A 103 14.55 3.13 10.20
C VAL A 103 13.64 2.24 11.04
N VAL A 104 12.71 2.83 11.78
CA VAL A 104 11.80 2.11 12.67
C VAL A 104 10.86 1.19 11.89
N THR A 105 10.28 1.66 10.78
CA THR A 105 9.38 0.84 9.96
C THR A 105 10.10 -0.34 9.36
N SER A 106 11.28 -0.13 8.79
CA SER A 106 12.06 -1.20 8.16
C SER A 106 12.41 -2.27 9.18
N TRP A 107 12.89 -1.86 10.36
CA TRP A 107 13.17 -2.78 11.46
C TRP A 107 11.90 -3.52 11.92
N ALA A 108 10.79 -2.82 12.11
CA ALA A 108 9.53 -3.43 12.56
C ALA A 108 9.01 -4.47 11.56
N MET A 109 9.02 -4.17 10.25
CA MET A 109 8.60 -5.13 9.23
C MET A 109 9.47 -6.39 9.18
N ILE A 110 10.79 -6.23 9.39
CA ILE A 110 11.71 -7.36 9.49
C ILE A 110 11.37 -8.20 10.74
N ALA A 111 11.18 -7.55 11.88
CA ALA A 111 10.87 -8.19 13.15
C ALA A 111 9.53 -8.94 13.14
N THR A 112 8.54 -8.45 12.38
CA THR A 112 7.21 -9.07 12.27
C THR A 112 7.04 -9.97 11.04
N ASP A 113 8.08 -10.17 10.24
CA ASP A 113 8.03 -10.90 8.96
C ASP A 113 6.92 -10.40 8.00
N THR A 114 6.67 -9.09 8.02
CA THR A 114 5.70 -8.40 7.14
C THR A 114 6.42 -7.57 6.08
N ASN A 115 7.50 -8.10 5.51
CA ASN A 115 8.32 -7.38 4.53
C ASN A 115 7.53 -7.11 3.24
N HIS A 116 7.15 -5.85 3.03
CA HIS A 116 6.51 -5.36 1.82
C HIS A 116 7.04 -3.97 1.51
N ALA A 117 8.03 -3.89 0.63
CA ALA A 117 8.76 -2.65 0.34
C ALA A 117 7.88 -1.41 0.05
N PRO A 118 6.70 -1.52 -0.61
CA PRO A 118 5.81 -0.38 -0.81
C PRO A 118 5.33 0.29 0.49
N ALA A 119 5.29 -0.41 1.63
CA ALA A 119 4.91 0.20 2.91
C ALA A 119 5.91 1.24 3.43
N CYS A 120 7.18 1.20 2.98
CA CYS A 120 8.13 2.28 3.25
C CYS A 120 7.67 3.61 2.62
N ALA A 121 7.02 3.57 1.46
CA ALA A 121 6.43 4.77 0.86
C ALA A 121 5.23 5.27 1.67
N THR A 122 4.39 4.39 2.22
CA THR A 122 3.33 4.78 3.17
C THR A 122 3.89 5.51 4.38
N THR A 123 4.98 4.97 4.93
CA THR A 123 5.68 5.59 6.06
C THR A 123 6.07 7.03 5.75
N LEU A 124 6.69 7.28 4.60
CA LEU A 124 7.09 8.62 4.18
C LEU A 124 5.90 9.54 3.87
N ILE A 125 4.83 9.02 3.26
CA ILE A 125 3.61 9.81 3.01
C ILE A 125 3.07 10.37 4.34
N VAL A 126 3.06 9.56 5.39
CA VAL A 126 2.56 9.97 6.70
C VAL A 126 3.60 10.81 7.46
N SER A 127 4.87 10.39 7.50
CA SER A 127 5.92 11.06 8.27
C SER A 127 6.35 12.42 7.70
N LEU A 128 6.06 12.67 6.43
CA LEU A 128 6.32 13.94 5.75
C LEU A 128 5.08 14.85 5.67
N GLY A 129 3.99 14.50 6.36
CA GLY A 129 2.84 15.37 6.52
C GLY A 129 1.89 15.45 5.32
N LEU A 130 1.85 14.43 4.44
CA LEU A 130 0.87 14.39 3.34
C LEU A 130 -0.47 13.79 3.79
N LEU A 131 -0.43 12.68 4.55
CA LEU A 131 -1.60 11.98 5.09
C LEU A 131 -1.40 11.64 6.57
N SER A 132 -1.24 12.68 7.40
CA SER A 132 -0.71 12.58 8.76
C SER A 132 -1.74 12.74 9.88
N THR A 133 -3.01 12.45 9.62
CA THR A 133 -4.05 12.34 10.67
C THR A 133 -4.41 10.88 10.96
N PRO A 134 -4.91 10.56 12.17
CA PRO A 134 -5.35 9.19 12.49
C PRO A 134 -6.40 8.65 11.51
N LEU A 135 -7.35 9.51 11.09
CA LEU A 135 -8.36 9.15 10.10
C LEU A 135 -7.73 8.83 8.73
N GLN A 136 -6.77 9.62 8.27
CA GLN A 136 -6.08 9.34 7.01
C GLN A 136 -5.25 8.05 7.07
N VAL A 137 -4.61 7.75 8.20
CA VAL A 137 -3.93 6.47 8.41
C VAL A 137 -4.91 5.30 8.38
N ALA A 138 -6.10 5.46 8.98
CA ALA A 138 -7.15 4.45 8.87
C ALA A 138 -7.60 4.26 7.41
N ILE A 139 -7.78 5.35 6.65
CA ILE A 139 -8.13 5.31 5.22
C ILE A 139 -7.05 4.60 4.41
N ILE A 140 -5.77 4.82 4.70
CA ILE A 140 -4.66 4.09 4.07
C ILE A 140 -4.83 2.58 4.26
N VAL A 141 -5.04 2.14 5.50
CA VAL A 141 -5.19 0.72 5.82
C VAL A 141 -6.44 0.14 5.14
N VAL A 142 -7.57 0.84 5.19
CA VAL A 142 -8.80 0.43 4.51
C VAL A 142 -8.59 0.34 3.00
N SER A 143 -7.86 1.27 2.40
CA SER A 143 -7.56 1.24 0.95
C SER A 143 -6.74 0.02 0.56
N VAL A 144 -5.76 -0.36 1.40
CA VAL A 144 -4.96 -1.58 1.21
C VAL A 144 -5.84 -2.82 1.34
N VAL A 145 -6.74 -2.87 2.31
CA VAL A 145 -7.71 -3.96 2.45
C VAL A 145 -8.61 -4.05 1.21
N VAL A 146 -9.18 -2.93 0.75
CA VAL A 146 -10.02 -2.90 -0.47
C VAL A 146 -9.25 -3.43 -1.67
N LEU A 147 -7.99 -3.00 -1.87
CA LEU A 147 -7.15 -3.48 -2.95
C LEU A 147 -7.01 -5.01 -2.94
N ILE A 148 -6.77 -5.56 -1.74
CA ILE A 148 -6.56 -6.99 -1.51
C ILE A 148 -7.85 -7.77 -1.72
N GLU A 149 -8.97 -7.31 -1.16
CA GLU A 149 -10.25 -8.00 -1.29
C GLU A 149 -10.74 -8.00 -2.75
N VAL A 150 -10.58 -6.90 -3.47
CA VAL A 150 -10.88 -6.86 -4.92
C VAL A 150 -10.01 -7.86 -5.68
N HIS A 151 -8.71 -7.94 -5.36
CA HIS A 151 -7.81 -8.93 -5.96
C HIS A 151 -8.29 -10.36 -5.68
N SER A 152 -8.59 -10.68 -4.42
CA SER A 152 -9.06 -12.00 -3.99
C SER A 152 -10.40 -12.40 -4.63
N VAL A 153 -11.36 -11.48 -4.72
CA VAL A 153 -12.65 -11.73 -5.39
C VAL A 153 -12.44 -12.05 -6.87
N VAL A 154 -11.57 -11.31 -7.56
CA VAL A 154 -11.30 -11.59 -8.99
C VAL A 154 -10.66 -12.97 -9.17
N LEU A 155 -9.72 -13.36 -8.31
CA LEU A 155 -9.11 -14.70 -8.38
C LEU A 155 -10.16 -15.79 -8.13
N TYR A 156 -11.01 -15.63 -7.12
CA TYR A 156 -12.08 -16.57 -6.81
C TYR A 156 -13.06 -16.74 -7.99
N VAL A 157 -13.52 -15.64 -8.57
CA VAL A 157 -14.43 -15.68 -9.74
C VAL A 157 -13.75 -16.33 -10.94
N PHE A 158 -12.46 -16.06 -11.17
CA PHE A 158 -11.71 -16.68 -12.26
C PHE A 158 -11.57 -18.20 -12.08
N GLU A 159 -11.32 -18.67 -10.85
CA GLU A 159 -11.30 -20.10 -10.54
C GLU A 159 -12.65 -20.77 -10.76
N GLN A 160 -13.76 -20.14 -10.35
CA GLN A 160 -15.10 -20.67 -10.58
C GLN A 160 -15.46 -20.75 -12.07
N LEU A 161 -15.07 -19.75 -12.87
CA LEU A 161 -15.43 -19.70 -14.30
C LEU A 161 -14.54 -20.56 -15.20
N VAL A 162 -13.29 -20.82 -14.81
CA VAL A 162 -12.30 -21.54 -15.64
C VAL A 162 -11.99 -22.94 -15.10
N GLY A 163 -12.27 -23.21 -13.82
CA GLY A 163 -12.01 -24.47 -13.14
C GLY A 163 -12.64 -25.70 -13.80
N ASP A 164 -13.79 -25.54 -14.45
CA ASP A 164 -14.50 -26.65 -15.10
C ASP A 164 -13.91 -27.08 -16.46
N THR A 165 -12.95 -26.36 -17.03
CA THR A 165 -12.42 -26.66 -18.39
C THR A 165 -10.89 -26.78 -18.49
N HIS A 166 -10.13 -26.62 -17.40
CA HIS A 166 -8.66 -26.61 -17.46
C HIS A 166 -8.01 -27.90 -16.91
N PRO A 167 -7.20 -28.66 -17.70
CA PRO A 167 -6.66 -29.97 -17.32
C PRO A 167 -5.62 -29.99 -16.18
N VAL A 168 -5.35 -28.85 -15.53
CA VAL A 168 -4.30 -28.70 -14.50
C VAL A 168 -4.79 -29.09 -13.09
N PHE A 169 -6.10 -29.18 -12.87
CA PHE A 169 -6.69 -29.57 -11.57
C PHE A 169 -7.21 -31.02 -11.54
N ARG A 170 -6.91 -31.83 -12.55
CA ARG A 170 -7.44 -33.21 -12.70
C ARG A 170 -6.95 -34.22 -11.66
N ASN A 171 -5.97 -33.90 -10.80
CA ASN A 171 -5.49 -34.82 -9.76
C ASN A 171 -5.60 -34.22 -8.34
N LYS A 172 -6.84 -33.97 -7.90
CA LYS A 172 -7.21 -33.93 -6.48
C LYS A 172 -8.58 -34.57 -6.27
N SER A 173 -8.68 -35.87 -6.55
CA SER A 173 -9.78 -36.73 -6.11
C SER A 173 -9.22 -38.13 -5.87
#